data_AF-A0A2E3Y8Y5-F1
#
_entry.id   AF-A0A2E3Y8Y5-F1
#
_cell.length_a   1.000
_cell.length_b   1.000
_cell.length_c   1.000
_cell.angle_alpha   90.00
_cell.angle_beta   90.00
_cell.angle_gamma   90.00
#
_symmetry.space_group_name_H-M   'P 1'
#
loop_
_entity.id
_entity.type
_entity.pdbx_description
1 polymer ?
#
loop_
_entity_poly.entity_id
_entity_poly.type
_entity_poly.pdbx_seq_one_letter_code
_entity_poly.pdbx_strand_id
1 'polypeptide(L)'
;MPFYFVQLAPFRYGNPSHLPVLWEAQNRVPTRLANVAINDVGDVADIHPRDKRTVGVRLANLALNRTYRMRSIQDQGPRFVRLTREGQSLRILFDHARGLTTRDGEAVTHFEIAGLAGDFVRAQVD
;
A
#
# COMPACT_ATOMS: atom_id res chain seq x y z
N MET A 1 6.24 24.13 8.07
CA MET A 1 6.58 23.67 6.71
C MET A 1 5.98 22.28 6.50
N PRO A 2 5.43 21.95 5.32
CA PRO A 2 4.97 20.60 5.03
C PRO A 2 6.15 19.62 4.94
N PHE A 3 5.95 18.37 5.38
CA PHE A 3 6.93 17.31 5.29
C PHE A 3 6.26 16.03 4.80
N TYR A 4 6.84 15.42 3.77
CA TYR A 4 6.40 14.16 3.16
C TYR A 4 7.57 13.21 3.07
N PHE A 5 7.32 11.91 3.25
CA PHE A 5 8.37 10.90 3.23
C PHE A 5 7.95 9.68 2.43
N VAL A 6 8.92 8.81 2.15
CA VAL A 6 8.72 7.58 1.39
C VAL A 6 8.83 6.40 2.35
N GLN A 7 7.97 5.41 2.20
CA GLN A 7 8.11 4.14 2.92
C GLN A 7 9.44 3.48 2.55
N LEU A 8 9.96 2.63 3.44
CA LEU A 8 11.21 1.93 3.17
C LEU A 8 11.06 1.05 1.91
N ALA A 9 12.07 1.04 1.05
CA ALA A 9 12.02 0.25 -0.19
C ALA A 9 11.88 -1.25 0.11
N PRO A 10 11.12 -2.00 -0.71
CA PRO A 10 11.06 -3.45 -0.61
C PRO A 10 12.45 -4.04 -0.85
N PHE A 11 12.98 -4.78 0.12
CA PHE A 11 14.26 -5.46 0.04
C PHE A 11 14.27 -6.64 1.02
N ARG A 12 15.17 -7.61 0.81
CA ARG A 12 15.33 -8.76 1.70
C ARG A 12 16.12 -8.37 2.97
N TYR A 13 15.45 -7.78 3.96
CA TYR A 13 16.03 -7.41 5.26
C TYR A 13 16.18 -8.60 6.25
N GLY A 14 16.46 -9.80 5.73
CA GLY A 14 16.51 -11.02 6.53
C GLY A 14 15.11 -11.54 6.87
N ASN A 15 14.63 -11.29 8.09
CA ASN A 15 13.33 -11.81 8.54
C ASN A 15 12.18 -11.16 7.73
N PRO A 16 11.36 -11.96 7.01
CA PRO A 16 10.31 -11.44 6.14
C PRO A 16 9.20 -10.69 6.88
N SER A 17 9.04 -10.89 8.20
CA SER A 17 8.04 -10.21 9.01
C SER A 17 8.46 -8.79 9.43
N HIS A 18 9.75 -8.45 9.40
CA HIS A 18 10.23 -7.14 9.88
C HIS A 18 9.75 -5.99 9.00
N LEU A 19 9.83 -6.13 7.68
CA LEU A 19 9.50 -5.05 6.75
C LEU A 19 8.00 -4.70 6.74
N PRO A 20 7.06 -5.66 6.74
CA PRO A 20 5.64 -5.36 6.90
C PRO A 20 5.31 -4.61 8.20
N VAL A 21 5.90 -5.02 9.32
CA VAL A 21 5.71 -4.33 10.62
C VAL A 21 6.23 -2.89 10.55
N LEU A 22 7.36 -2.65 9.88
CA LEU A 22 7.88 -1.31 9.69
C LEU A 22 6.98 -0.46 8.79
N TRP A 23 6.48 -1.00 7.68
CA TRP A 23 5.55 -0.28 6.81
C TRP A 23 4.25 0.10 7.52
N GLU A 24 3.72 -0.79 8.36
CA GLU A 24 2.58 -0.49 9.24
C GLU A 24 2.90 0.64 10.22
N ALA A 25 4.09 0.63 10.83
CA ALA A 25 4.54 1.74 11.68
C ALA A 25 4.66 3.06 10.89
N GLN A 26 5.21 3.03 9.67
CA GLN A 26 5.30 4.19 8.77
C GLN A 26 3.90 4.70 8.36
N ASN A 27 2.90 3.82 8.21
CA ASN A 27 1.51 4.18 7.90
C ASN A 27 0.75 4.78 9.09
N ARG A 28 1.18 4.49 10.32
CA ARG A 28 0.58 5.02 11.56
C ARG A 28 1.11 6.40 11.95
N VAL A 29 2.18 6.86 11.31
CA VAL A 29 2.67 8.23 11.50
C VAL A 29 1.51 9.22 11.24
N PRO A 30 1.32 10.26 12.07
CA PRO A 30 0.16 11.13 11.97
C PRO A 30 -0.07 11.66 10.54
N THR A 31 -1.34 11.72 10.10
CA THR A 31 -1.75 12.09 8.73
C THR A 31 -1.22 13.44 8.23
N ARG A 32 -0.81 14.32 9.14
CA ARG A 32 -0.10 15.58 8.81
C ARG A 32 1.25 15.34 8.12
N LEU A 33 1.84 14.16 8.31
CA LEU A 33 3.06 13.66 7.68
C LEU A 33 2.65 12.54 6.72
N ALA A 34 2.23 12.93 5.52
CA ALA A 34 1.82 11.96 4.51
C ALA A 34 3.04 11.17 4.01
N ASN A 35 2.83 9.89 3.72
CA ASN A 35 3.86 9.02 3.16
C ASN A 35 3.48 8.54 1.75
N VAL A 36 4.49 8.02 1.04
CA VAL A 36 4.31 7.34 -0.24
C VAL A 36 4.75 5.89 -0.09
N ALA A 37 3.83 4.97 -0.38
CA ALA A 37 4.17 3.56 -0.57
C ALA A 37 4.91 3.35 -1.90
N ILE A 38 5.91 2.46 -1.90
CA ILE A 38 6.75 2.16 -3.07
C ILE A 38 7.04 0.66 -3.25
N ASN A 39 6.30 -0.19 -2.53
CA ASN A 39 6.45 -1.64 -2.59
C ASN A 39 6.15 -2.23 -3.98
N ASP A 40 5.35 -1.54 -4.79
CA ASP A 40 4.95 -1.93 -6.15
C ASP A 40 5.93 -1.49 -7.26
N VAL A 41 6.89 -0.61 -6.93
CA VAL A 41 7.87 -0.05 -7.88
C VAL A 41 9.32 -0.24 -7.43
N GLY A 42 9.55 -1.07 -6.41
CA GLY A 42 10.88 -1.45 -5.93
C GLY A 42 11.32 -2.83 -6.41
N ASP A 43 12.50 -3.26 -5.97
CA ASP A 43 13.11 -4.55 -6.33
C ASP A 43 13.62 -5.23 -5.05
N VAL A 44 13.13 -6.43 -4.75
CA VAL A 44 13.54 -7.16 -3.54
C VAL A 44 15.01 -7.58 -3.55
N ALA A 45 15.68 -7.56 -4.71
CA ALA A 45 17.10 -7.84 -4.87
C ALA A 45 17.98 -6.58 -4.85
N ASP A 46 17.41 -5.38 -4.97
CA ASP A 46 18.14 -4.11 -4.99
C ASP A 46 17.44 -3.07 -4.10
N ILE A 47 18.11 -2.70 -2.99
CA ILE A 47 17.60 -1.72 -2.03
C ILE A 47 17.42 -0.31 -2.62
N HIS A 48 17.91 -0.06 -3.84
CA HIS A 48 17.77 1.22 -4.54
C HIS A 48 16.76 1.12 -5.69
N PRO A 49 15.45 1.37 -5.46
CA PRO A 49 14.44 1.38 -6.51
C PRO A 49 14.88 2.17 -7.74
N ARG A 50 14.81 1.52 -8.91
CA ARG A 50 15.21 2.12 -10.18
C ARG A 50 14.19 3.16 -10.65
N ASP A 51 12.90 2.89 -10.44
CA ASP A 51 11.82 3.80 -10.81
C ASP A 51 11.64 4.94 -9.78
N LYS A 52 12.64 5.81 -9.69
CA LYS A 52 12.60 7.01 -8.86
C LYS A 52 11.58 8.03 -9.36
N ARG A 53 11.21 7.95 -10.65
CA ARG A 53 10.24 8.86 -11.27
C ARG A 53 8.85 8.65 -10.68
N THR A 54 8.38 7.40 -10.59
CA THR A 54 7.06 7.11 -9.99
C THR A 54 7.00 7.56 -8.53
N VAL A 55 8.08 7.33 -7.75
CA VAL A 55 8.19 7.83 -6.36
C VAL A 55 8.09 9.35 -6.29
N GLY A 56 8.85 10.06 -7.15
CA GLY A 56 8.83 11.52 -7.22
C GLY A 56 7.47 12.08 -7.63
N VAL A 57 6.78 11.46 -8.59
CA VAL A 57 5.42 11.87 -9.00
C VAL A 57 4.42 11.69 -7.85
N ARG A 58 4.50 10.59 -7.10
CA ARG A 58 3.63 10.39 -5.92
C ARG A 58 3.87 11.46 -4.84
N LEU A 59 5.12 11.80 -4.57
CA LEU A 59 5.47 12.91 -3.64
C LEU A 59 4.98 14.27 -4.17
N ALA A 60 5.10 14.52 -5.47
CA ALA A 60 4.59 15.74 -6.09
C ALA A 60 3.07 15.83 -5.97
N ASN A 61 2.33 14.73 -6.17
CA ASN A 61 0.88 14.70 -6.01
C ASN A 61 0.44 15.01 -4.56
N LEU A 62 1.16 14.49 -3.55
CA LEU A 62 0.95 14.86 -2.15
C LEU A 62 1.10 16.38 -1.95
N ALA A 63 2.19 16.96 -2.46
CA ALA A 63 2.42 18.39 -2.33
C ALA A 63 1.36 19.22 -3.06
N LEU A 64 1.02 18.87 -4.31
CA LEU A 64 0.02 19.58 -5.10
C LEU A 64 -1.36 19.55 -4.43
N ASN A 65 -1.80 18.38 -3.95
CA ASN A 65 -3.09 18.26 -3.28
C ASN A 65 -3.09 18.96 -1.91
N ARG A 66 -2.13 18.60 -1.03
CA ARG A 66 -2.19 18.97 0.39
C ARG A 66 -1.58 20.34 0.69
N THR A 67 -0.48 20.70 0.04
CA THR A 67 0.20 21.98 0.24
C THR A 67 -0.40 23.06 -0.66
N TYR A 68 -0.51 22.80 -1.96
CA TYR A 68 -0.98 23.77 -2.96
C TYR A 68 -2.50 23.74 -3.17
N ARG A 69 -3.22 22.91 -2.41
CA ARG A 69 -4.70 22.85 -2.38
C ARG A 69 -5.33 22.48 -3.73
N MET A 70 -4.60 21.83 -4.63
CA MET A 70 -5.12 21.32 -5.89
C MET A 70 -5.89 20.01 -5.66
N ARG A 71 -7.08 20.11 -5.05
CA ARG A 71 -7.86 18.97 -4.54
C ARG A 71 -8.32 17.97 -5.61
N SER A 72 -8.27 18.32 -6.88
CA SER A 72 -8.55 17.41 -8.00
C SER A 72 -7.45 16.38 -8.26
N ILE A 73 -6.24 16.60 -7.75
CA ILE A 73 -5.12 15.67 -7.91
C ILE A 73 -5.22 14.57 -6.86
N GLN A 74 -5.37 13.32 -7.30
CA GLN A 74 -5.37 12.16 -6.41
C GLN A 74 -3.97 11.96 -5.81
N ASP A 75 -3.88 11.97 -4.49
CA ASP A 75 -2.62 11.85 -3.73
C ASP A 75 -2.54 10.59 -2.87
N GLN A 76 -3.62 9.82 -2.80
CA GLN A 76 -3.73 8.61 -1.98
C GLN A 76 -4.10 7.39 -2.84
N GLY A 77 -3.53 6.24 -2.49
CA GLY A 77 -3.97 4.94 -2.98
C GLY A 77 -5.01 4.30 -2.06
N PRO A 78 -5.48 3.07 -2.38
CA PRO A 78 -6.41 2.33 -1.56
C PRO A 78 -5.95 2.22 -0.11
N ARG A 79 -6.81 2.61 0.84
CA ARG A 79 -6.54 2.53 2.27
C ARG A 79 -7.51 1.58 2.93
N PHE A 80 -7.01 0.55 3.62
CA PHE A 80 -7.85 -0.36 4.38
C PHE A 80 -8.70 0.42 5.40
N VAL A 81 -10.00 0.16 5.41
CA VAL A 81 -10.96 0.75 6.36
C VAL A 81 -11.41 -0.32 7.35
N ARG A 82 -11.94 -1.43 6.86
CA ARG A 82 -12.44 -2.53 7.69
C ARG A 82 -12.54 -3.84 6.92
N LEU A 83 -12.62 -4.92 7.69
CA LEU A 83 -12.96 -6.26 7.22
C LEU A 83 -14.24 -6.70 7.92
N THR A 84 -15.21 -7.22 7.17
CA THR A 84 -16.49 -7.71 7.69
C THR A 84 -16.71 -9.14 7.20
N ARG A 85 -17.16 -10.04 8.07
CA ARG A 85 -17.55 -11.40 7.68
C ARG A 85 -18.97 -11.38 7.12
N GLU A 86 -19.17 -11.94 5.94
CA GLU A 86 -20.45 -12.06 5.26
C GLU A 86 -20.68 -13.53 4.88
N GLY A 87 -21.35 -14.28 5.76
CA GLY A 87 -21.53 -15.72 5.60
C GLY A 87 -20.19 -16.48 5.57
N GLN A 88 -19.85 -17.03 4.40
CA GLN A 88 -18.60 -17.74 4.15
C GLN A 88 -17.51 -16.87 3.50
N SER A 89 -17.79 -15.58 3.26
CA SER A 89 -16.86 -14.65 2.62
C SER A 89 -16.40 -13.57 3.59
N LEU A 90 -15.28 -12.93 3.27
CA LEU A 90 -14.78 -11.74 3.96
C LEU A 90 -14.85 -10.56 2.99
N ARG A 91 -15.56 -9.50 3.38
CA ARG A 91 -15.60 -8.24 2.64
C ARG A 91 -14.58 -7.28 3.23
N ILE A 92 -13.64 -6.84 2.38
CA ILE A 92 -12.65 -5.82 2.73
C ILE A 92 -13.08 -4.49 2.11
N LEU A 93 -13.20 -3.46 2.93
CA LEU A 93 -13.50 -2.11 2.48
C LEU A 93 -12.21 -1.29 2.42
N PHE A 94 -11.98 -0.67 1.27
CA PHE A 94 -10.92 0.32 1.07
C PHE A 94 -11.53 1.69 0.80
N ASP A 95 -10.93 2.73 1.38
CA ASP A 95 -11.11 4.13 0.98
C ASP A 95 -10.12 4.45 -0.15
N HIS A 96 -10.36 5.54 -0.89
CA HIS A 96 -9.50 6.00 -1.99
C HIS A 96 -9.25 4.93 -3.07
N ALA A 97 -10.25 4.07 -3.29
CA ALA A 97 -10.26 3.03 -4.31
C ALA A 97 -11.48 3.21 -5.23
N ARG A 98 -11.33 2.87 -6.51
CA ARG A 98 -12.44 2.86 -7.50
C ARG A 98 -12.90 1.46 -7.89
N GLY A 99 -12.13 0.44 -7.49
CA GLY A 99 -12.33 -0.95 -7.85
C GLY A 99 -11.00 -1.71 -7.70
N LEU A 100 -11.04 -3.00 -8.00
CA LEU A 100 -9.89 -3.88 -8.04
C LEU A 100 -9.74 -4.40 -9.47
N THR A 101 -8.52 -4.31 -10.00
CA THR A 101 -8.19 -4.84 -11.33
C THR A 101 -6.74 -5.30 -11.35
N THR A 102 -6.45 -6.29 -12.19
CA THR A 102 -5.10 -6.79 -12.44
C THR A 102 -4.50 -6.05 -13.64
N ARG A 103 -3.16 -6.08 -13.75
CA ARG A 103 -2.45 -5.38 -14.84
C ARG A 103 -2.60 -6.07 -16.20
N ASP A 104 -2.89 -7.37 -16.17
CA ASP A 104 -3.03 -8.26 -17.31
C ASP A 104 -4.51 -8.59 -17.62
N GLY A 105 -5.45 -8.20 -16.76
CA GLY A 105 -6.88 -8.51 -16.91
C GLY A 105 -7.25 -9.92 -16.46
N GLU A 106 -6.29 -10.69 -15.92
CA GLU A 106 -6.53 -12.02 -15.37
C GLU A 106 -7.20 -11.96 -13.98
N ALA A 107 -7.67 -13.11 -13.50
CA ALA A 107 -8.25 -13.21 -12.17
C ALA A 107 -7.27 -12.74 -11.08
N VAL A 108 -7.80 -12.10 -10.04
CA VAL A 108 -7.01 -11.65 -8.90
C VAL A 108 -6.38 -12.86 -8.19
N THR A 109 -5.09 -12.76 -7.88
CA THR A 109 -4.32 -13.79 -7.18
C THR A 109 -3.63 -13.20 -5.95
N HIS A 110 -2.94 -14.03 -5.16
CA HIS A 110 -2.15 -13.62 -3.98
C HIS A 110 -2.95 -13.09 -2.78
N PHE A 111 -4.18 -13.57 -2.61
CA PHE A 111 -4.94 -13.38 -1.37
C PHE A 111 -4.90 -14.64 -0.52
N GLU A 112 -4.64 -14.45 0.77
CA GLU A 112 -4.58 -15.53 1.76
C GLU A 112 -5.28 -15.09 3.05
N ILE A 113 -5.84 -16.06 3.78
CA ILE A 113 -6.43 -15.86 5.10
C ILE A 113 -5.58 -16.62 6.11
N ALA A 114 -5.11 -15.92 7.14
CA ALA A 114 -4.38 -16.53 8.25
C ALA A 114 -5.35 -17.01 9.35
N GLY A 115 -5.15 -18.25 9.80
CA GLY A 115 -5.66 -18.75 11.06
C GLY A 115 -4.94 -18.13 12.26
N LEU A 116 -5.45 -18.40 13.46
CA LEU A 116 -4.87 -17.87 14.71
C LEU A 116 -3.43 -18.36 14.96
N ALA A 117 -3.05 -19.50 14.38
CA ALA A 117 -1.70 -20.05 14.51
C ALA A 117 -0.74 -19.54 13.42
N GLY A 118 -1.19 -18.64 12.53
CA GLY A 118 -0.39 -18.14 11.41
C GLY A 118 -0.30 -19.12 10.24
N ASP A 119 -1.19 -20.11 10.18
CA ASP A 119 -1.42 -20.96 9.02
C ASP A 119 -2.23 -20.20 7.96
N PHE A 120 -1.66 -20.02 6.77
CA PHE A 120 -2.28 -19.28 5.67
C PHE A 120 -2.95 -20.24 4.67
N VAL A 121 -4.18 -19.94 4.28
CA VAL A 121 -4.89 -20.62 3.19
C VAL A 121 -5.23 -19.64 2.07
N ARG A 122 -5.14 -20.10 0.81
CA ARG A 122 -5.50 -19.28 -0.35
C ARG A 122 -6.98 -18.91 -0.31
N ALA A 123 -7.27 -17.64 -0.63
CA ALA A 123 -8.63 -17.13 -0.79
C ALA A 123 -8.95 -16.92 -2.27
N GLN A 124 -10.20 -17.16 -2.63
CA GLN A 124 -10.76 -16.71 -3.90
C GLN A 124 -11.26 -15.27 -3.73
N VAL A 125 -11.08 -14.46 -4.78
CA VAL A 125 -11.48 -13.05 -4.78
C VAL A 125 -12.47 -12.86 -5.92
N ASP A 126 -13.64 -12.34 -5.57
CA ASP A 126 -14.74 -12.03 -6.46
C ASP A 126 -14.96 -10.50 -6.55
#